data_AF-A0A525CPR4-F1
#
_entry.id   AF-A0A525CPR4-F1
#
_cell.length_a   1.000
_cell.length_b   1.000
_cell.length_c   1.000
_cell.angle_alpha   90.00
_cell.angle_beta   90.00
_cell.angle_gamma   90.00
#
_symmetry.space_group_name_H-M   'P 1'
#
loop_
_entity.id
_entity.type
_entity.pdbx_description
1 polymer ?
#
loop_
_entity_poly.entity_id
_entity_poly.type
_entity_poly.pdbx_seq_one_letter_code
_entity_poly.pdbx_strand_id
1 'polypeptide(L)'
;MKRPAALKRPVIWIQYTAIWVLAITGLLAGCNHSDSRQVGNHVQVMEVTQRQAVITWQTDKPSKGRVFYRAASGTGKTETALETLAAAYRHRVRLVNLEPGTRYTYWIDDPDNRFQFQTQPLATHPFSFMLVSAVNPKGIENQVMGELPDFILDTGTPEPERDSAYRRISAYIPVYTPSGPLPEFGAGPMPVDRQSWFLQWGGFQLAVLEHLDQIRNISFPAASGIRGIVVHNKSPSQDKKTFDEFKQDSLAADLTAVLKSLNISFIIGPAKNFQHHQAGELSVVGLPFAAPQDHDMFIRVDVDAQSAHAVDLKRGQRYALKQAPLKEKITCDDCRKLADKGAYQAAIKAYQSFIENNQGHFQIDDAYFAIALLFDEKLFDFKPAIQWYQRLVNEYASSSFAPLARQRITYLQKRSDHDFEPLARFERIRKTDYARKKDQPAERMRLLKEVQDIVEAFPKAHVASQIQYWLGIQYRDINLDRSIQSFQRLLNNYPNAPEARHAIIDIGDTYYQEGMYRKAREIYRQALEMAGTSSRTLESQIRRCSRNLLRQHLAIAAVIILLGLSAGAVFTKPVGFPIQMVK
;
A
#
# COMPACT_ATOMS: atom_id res chain seq x y z
N MET A 1 3.14 -31.97 -75.50
CA MET A 1 4.29 -31.26 -76.10
C MET A 1 4.47 -29.90 -75.41
N LYS A 2 5.73 -29.54 -75.20
CA LYS A 2 6.37 -28.38 -74.55
C LYS A 2 5.62 -27.02 -74.49
N ARG A 3 5.84 -26.31 -73.36
CA ARG A 3 5.73 -24.84 -73.17
C ARG A 3 6.65 -24.07 -74.15
N PRO A 4 6.37 -22.78 -74.41
CA PRO A 4 7.18 -21.66 -73.85
C PRO A 4 6.30 -20.44 -73.44
N ALA A 5 6.58 -19.63 -72.41
CA ALA A 5 7.59 -18.58 -72.13
C ALA A 5 7.04 -17.12 -72.32
N ALA A 6 7.50 -16.20 -71.46
CA ALA A 6 6.91 -14.93 -71.03
C ALA A 6 7.24 -13.65 -71.84
N LEU A 7 6.54 -12.51 -71.62
CA LEU A 7 7.06 -11.20 -71.10
C LEU A 7 6.10 -9.96 -71.15
N LYS A 8 6.07 -9.18 -70.04
CA LYS A 8 6.01 -7.69 -69.78
C LYS A 8 4.80 -6.72 -70.11
N ARG A 9 4.12 -6.24 -69.02
CA ARG A 9 3.75 -4.86 -68.47
C ARG A 9 3.09 -3.75 -69.36
N PRO A 10 2.31 -2.71 -68.86
CA PRO A 10 2.48 -1.89 -67.62
C PRO A 10 1.19 -1.32 -66.89
N VAL A 11 1.40 -0.25 -66.09
CA VAL A 11 0.69 0.45 -64.97
C VAL A 11 -0.45 1.43 -65.35
N ILE A 12 -1.38 1.82 -64.42
CA ILE A 12 -1.95 3.20 -64.16
C ILE A 12 -2.99 3.22 -62.98
N TRP A 13 -3.23 4.43 -62.43
CA TRP A 13 -3.64 4.92 -61.09
C TRP A 13 -5.14 5.37 -60.90
N ILE A 14 -5.65 5.29 -59.65
CA ILE A 14 -6.38 6.31 -58.81
C ILE A 14 -7.88 6.77 -58.92
N GLN A 15 -8.49 6.89 -57.71
CA GLN A 15 -9.57 7.75 -57.13
C GLN A 15 -11.07 7.53 -57.41
N TYR A 16 -11.87 7.53 -56.33
CA TYR A 16 -13.24 8.06 -56.29
C TYR A 16 -13.56 8.79 -54.98
N THR A 17 -14.18 9.97 -55.14
CA THR A 17 -14.69 10.92 -54.15
C THR A 17 -16.22 10.80 -53.98
N ALA A 18 -16.72 11.45 -52.92
CA ALA A 18 -18.06 11.38 -52.31
C ALA A 18 -19.23 12.04 -53.08
N ILE A 19 -20.49 11.66 -52.74
CA ILE A 19 -21.72 12.45 -52.91
C ILE A 19 -22.69 12.23 -51.70
N TRP A 20 -23.30 13.32 -51.24
CA TRP A 20 -24.25 13.52 -50.13
C TRP A 20 -25.73 13.55 -50.59
N VAL A 21 -26.71 13.41 -49.66
CA VAL A 21 -27.78 14.40 -49.29
C VAL A 21 -28.96 13.78 -48.48
N LEU A 22 -29.45 14.56 -47.51
CA LEU A 22 -30.42 14.36 -46.40
C LEU A 22 -31.90 14.69 -46.73
N ALA A 23 -32.86 14.19 -45.91
CA ALA A 23 -33.91 14.95 -45.15
C ALA A 23 -35.01 14.03 -44.52
N ILE A 24 -35.18 13.95 -43.17
CA ILE A 24 -36.22 14.59 -42.29
C ILE A 24 -37.62 13.90 -42.39
N THR A 25 -38.35 13.38 -41.38
CA THR A 25 -38.70 13.81 -39.99
C THR A 25 -39.37 12.66 -39.21
N GLY A 26 -39.23 12.63 -37.88
CA GLY A 26 -40.04 11.84 -36.95
C GLY A 26 -39.59 12.04 -35.50
N LEU A 27 -40.25 12.96 -34.79
CA LEU A 27 -39.92 13.52 -33.47
C LEU A 27 -40.47 12.68 -32.30
N LEU A 28 -39.73 12.74 -31.18
CA LEU A 28 -40.16 12.65 -29.76
C LEU A 28 -40.57 11.29 -29.16
N ALA A 29 -39.60 10.64 -28.50
CA ALA A 29 -39.78 10.20 -27.12
C ALA A 29 -38.42 9.89 -26.47
N GLY A 30 -38.10 10.62 -25.39
CA GLY A 30 -37.28 10.13 -24.29
C GLY A 30 -35.81 9.88 -24.56
N CYS A 31 -34.98 10.87 -24.24
CA CYS A 31 -33.87 10.67 -23.29
C CYS A 31 -33.28 12.04 -22.95
N ASN A 32 -33.64 12.56 -21.77
CA ASN A 32 -32.75 13.44 -21.03
C ASN A 32 -31.49 12.63 -20.70
N HIS A 33 -30.53 12.55 -21.63
CA HIS A 33 -29.15 12.36 -21.23
C HIS A 33 -28.75 13.66 -20.55
N SER A 34 -28.68 13.63 -19.22
CA SER A 34 -27.84 14.57 -18.49
C SER A 34 -26.49 14.57 -19.18
N ASP A 35 -26.14 15.68 -19.81
CA ASP A 35 -24.85 15.93 -20.44
C ASP A 35 -23.80 15.69 -19.35
N SER A 36 -23.26 14.46 -19.29
CA SER A 36 -22.39 14.02 -18.21
C SER A 36 -21.11 14.82 -18.32
N ARG A 37 -21.00 15.87 -17.50
CA ARG A 37 -19.80 16.68 -17.37
C ARG A 37 -18.67 15.75 -16.98
N GLN A 38 -17.72 15.54 -17.88
CA GLN A 38 -16.56 14.71 -17.57
C GLN A 38 -15.66 15.54 -16.65
N VAL A 39 -15.78 15.30 -15.34
CA VAL A 39 -14.75 15.69 -14.38
C VAL A 39 -13.45 15.04 -14.85
N GLY A 40 -12.45 15.85 -15.20
CA GLY A 40 -11.15 15.38 -15.68
C GLY A 40 -10.47 14.45 -14.68
N ASN A 41 -9.55 13.62 -15.17
CA ASN A 41 -8.85 12.53 -14.46
C ASN A 41 -7.87 12.98 -13.34
N HIS A 42 -8.12 14.12 -12.70
CA HIS A 42 -7.10 14.93 -12.01
C HIS A 42 -7.68 15.71 -10.83
N VAL A 43 -8.38 15.01 -9.93
CA VAL A 43 -8.90 15.58 -8.67
C VAL A 43 -7.79 15.61 -7.62
N GLN A 44 -7.68 16.72 -6.89
CA GLN A 44 -6.62 16.98 -5.91
C GLN A 44 -7.14 17.63 -4.64
N VAL A 45 -6.59 17.23 -3.49
CA VAL A 45 -6.69 17.94 -2.21
C VAL A 45 -5.33 18.60 -1.89
N MET A 46 -5.30 19.91 -1.67
CA MET A 46 -4.04 20.68 -1.54
C MET A 46 -3.86 21.38 -0.18
N GLU A 47 -4.71 22.39 0.11
CA GLU A 47 -4.56 23.25 1.29
C GLU A 47 -5.43 22.77 2.45
N VAL A 48 -5.04 21.64 3.04
CA VAL A 48 -5.74 21.11 4.22
C VAL A 48 -5.23 21.80 5.48
N THR A 49 -6.15 22.37 6.24
CA THR A 49 -5.92 22.95 7.58
C THR A 49 -6.81 22.23 8.60
N GLN A 50 -6.83 22.71 9.84
CA GLN A 50 -7.73 22.18 10.87
C GLN A 50 -9.22 22.37 10.53
N ARG A 51 -9.58 23.41 9.77
CA ARG A 51 -10.99 23.79 9.54
C ARG A 51 -11.35 24.05 8.09
N GLN A 52 -10.40 23.85 7.18
CA GLN A 52 -10.57 24.12 5.76
C GLN A 52 -9.82 23.09 4.93
N ALA A 53 -10.29 22.86 3.71
CA ALA A 53 -9.57 22.11 2.69
C ALA A 53 -9.85 22.75 1.33
N VAL A 54 -8.90 22.67 0.40
CA VAL A 54 -9.08 23.13 -0.97
C VAL A 54 -9.03 21.94 -1.91
N ILE A 55 -10.09 21.79 -2.70
CA ILE A 55 -10.26 20.77 -3.72
C ILE A 55 -10.08 21.41 -5.09
N THR A 56 -9.23 20.81 -5.93
CA THR A 56 -8.96 21.27 -7.28
C THR A 56 -9.19 20.16 -8.30
N TRP A 57 -9.69 20.52 -9.48
CA TRP A 57 -9.88 19.60 -10.60
C TRP A 57 -10.02 20.39 -11.92
N GLN A 58 -10.11 19.67 -13.04
CA GLN A 58 -10.36 20.25 -14.36
C GLN A 58 -11.58 19.64 -15.02
N THR A 59 -12.19 20.37 -15.94
CA THR A 59 -13.28 19.88 -16.79
C THR A 59 -12.96 20.09 -18.27
N ASP A 60 -13.60 19.29 -19.12
CA ASP A 60 -13.52 19.40 -20.58
C ASP A 60 -14.26 20.63 -21.14
N LYS A 61 -15.27 21.11 -20.42
CA LYS A 61 -16.08 22.30 -20.74
C LYS A 61 -16.02 23.32 -19.59
N PRO A 62 -16.07 24.64 -19.87
CA PRO A 62 -16.04 25.64 -18.82
C PRO A 62 -17.31 25.55 -17.97
N SER A 63 -17.15 25.47 -16.65
CA SER A 63 -18.28 25.30 -15.72
C SER A 63 -18.04 26.06 -14.41
N LYS A 64 -19.05 26.13 -13.53
CA LYS A 64 -18.83 26.57 -12.15
C LYS A 64 -18.56 25.35 -11.28
N GLY A 65 -17.42 25.36 -10.58
CA GLY A 65 -17.04 24.24 -9.72
C GLY A 65 -17.98 24.10 -8.51
N ARG A 66 -18.33 22.86 -8.17
CA ARG A 66 -19.15 22.52 -7.01
C ARG A 66 -18.65 21.23 -6.36
N VAL A 67 -18.48 21.27 -5.05
CA VAL A 67 -18.05 20.12 -4.24
C VAL A 67 -19.11 19.84 -3.19
N PHE A 68 -19.53 18.58 -3.12
CA PHE A 68 -20.37 18.08 -2.03
C PHE A 68 -19.48 17.34 -1.03
N TYR A 69 -19.74 17.49 0.26
CA TYR A 69 -18.94 16.83 1.28
C TYR A 69 -19.75 16.54 2.55
N ARG A 70 -19.30 15.58 3.34
CA ARG A 70 -19.83 15.26 4.68
C ARG A 70 -18.79 14.52 5.52
N ALA A 71 -18.95 14.56 6.84
CA ALA A 71 -18.15 13.71 7.72
C ALA A 71 -18.32 12.22 7.36
N ALA A 72 -17.21 11.49 7.28
CA ALA A 72 -17.19 10.10 6.84
C ALA A 72 -17.86 9.14 7.85
N SER A 73 -18.03 9.56 9.10
CA SER A 73 -18.81 8.86 10.13
C SER A 73 -20.28 8.64 9.73
N GLY A 74 -20.78 9.38 8.74
CA GLY A 74 -22.16 9.29 8.26
C GLY A 74 -23.19 10.01 9.14
N THR A 75 -22.76 10.66 10.24
CA THR A 75 -23.63 11.35 11.19
C THR A 75 -24.03 12.78 10.75
N GLY A 76 -23.41 13.31 9.69
CA GLY A 76 -23.61 14.68 9.21
C GLY A 76 -24.47 14.78 7.95
N LYS A 77 -25.16 15.92 7.80
CA LYS A 77 -25.81 16.32 6.53
C LYS A 77 -24.75 16.55 5.44
N THR A 78 -25.13 16.33 4.19
CA THR A 78 -24.29 16.71 3.06
C THR A 78 -24.24 18.23 2.94
N GLU A 79 -23.05 18.79 3.00
CA GLU A 79 -22.76 20.19 2.75
C GLU A 79 -22.34 20.40 1.29
N THR A 80 -22.39 21.64 0.82
CA THR A 80 -22.04 22.01 -0.55
C THR A 80 -21.22 23.28 -0.55
N ALA A 81 -20.08 23.25 -1.22
CA ALA A 81 -19.24 24.41 -1.49
C ALA A 81 -19.26 24.72 -2.99
N LEU A 82 -19.31 26.01 -3.31
CA LEU A 82 -19.35 26.53 -4.67
C LEU A 82 -18.11 27.37 -4.95
N GLU A 83 -17.62 27.29 -6.17
CA GLU A 83 -16.59 28.18 -6.67
C GLU A 83 -17.09 29.63 -6.75
N THR A 84 -16.24 30.57 -6.35
CA THR A 84 -16.58 32.00 -6.33
C THR A 84 -16.45 32.68 -7.69
N LEU A 85 -15.62 32.12 -8.58
CA LEU A 85 -15.31 32.70 -9.88
C LEU A 85 -16.32 32.30 -10.97
N ALA A 86 -16.23 32.99 -12.11
CA ALA A 86 -17.01 32.67 -13.31
C ALA A 86 -16.62 31.29 -13.89
N ALA A 87 -17.38 30.82 -14.89
CA ALA A 87 -17.17 29.51 -15.46
C ALA A 87 -15.73 29.33 -16.00
N ALA A 88 -15.06 28.28 -15.57
CA ALA A 88 -13.66 28.00 -15.87
C ALA A 88 -13.46 26.51 -16.19
N TYR A 89 -12.34 26.18 -16.83
CA TYR A 89 -11.90 24.80 -17.06
C TYR A 89 -11.14 24.22 -15.87
N ARG A 90 -10.65 25.09 -14.98
CA ARG A 90 -9.90 24.73 -13.78
C ARG A 90 -10.67 25.23 -12.59
N HIS A 91 -10.90 24.33 -11.65
CA HIS A 91 -11.72 24.61 -10.49
C HIS A 91 -10.88 24.61 -9.23
N ARG A 92 -11.17 25.56 -8.35
CA ARG A 92 -10.62 25.62 -7.00
C ARG A 92 -11.71 25.95 -6.01
N VAL A 93 -12.15 24.94 -5.27
CA VAL A 93 -13.23 25.08 -4.28
C VAL A 93 -12.69 24.91 -2.88
N ARG A 94 -12.93 25.92 -2.03
CA ARG A 94 -12.55 25.92 -0.61
C ARG A 94 -13.71 25.44 0.25
N LEU A 95 -13.47 24.37 0.99
CA LEU A 95 -14.33 23.86 2.06
C LEU A 95 -13.97 24.58 3.35
N VAL A 96 -14.94 24.98 4.16
CA VAL A 96 -14.75 25.75 5.40
C VAL A 96 -15.56 25.14 6.54
N ASN A 97 -15.32 25.62 7.77
CA ASN A 97 -16.02 25.17 8.99
C ASN A 97 -15.88 23.66 9.28
N LEU A 98 -14.81 23.04 8.81
CA LEU A 98 -14.53 21.64 9.09
C LEU A 98 -14.10 21.44 10.55
N GLU A 99 -14.25 20.22 11.04
CA GLU A 99 -13.76 19.78 12.35
C GLU A 99 -12.30 19.32 12.25
N PRO A 100 -11.43 19.68 13.21
CA PRO A 100 -10.03 19.21 13.24
C PRO A 100 -9.91 17.68 13.33
N GLY A 101 -8.87 17.11 12.72
CA GLY A 101 -8.57 15.67 12.77
C GLY A 101 -9.68 14.75 12.24
N THR A 102 -10.59 15.27 11.42
CA THR A 102 -11.81 14.58 11.01
C THR A 102 -11.75 14.18 9.54
N ARG A 103 -12.20 12.95 9.26
CA ARG A 103 -12.27 12.42 7.89
C ARG A 103 -13.56 12.86 7.20
N TYR A 104 -13.42 13.42 6.01
CA TYR A 104 -14.54 13.84 5.16
C TYR A 104 -14.60 12.99 3.90
N THR A 105 -15.81 12.65 3.48
CA THR A 105 -16.09 12.11 2.14
C THR A 105 -16.60 13.24 1.26
N TYR A 106 -16.06 13.39 0.05
CA TYR A 106 -16.48 14.41 -0.90
C TYR A 106 -16.62 13.87 -2.32
N TRP A 107 -17.36 14.58 -3.16
CA TRP A 107 -17.54 14.26 -4.57
C TRP A 107 -17.84 15.52 -5.40
N ILE A 108 -17.62 15.42 -6.71
CA ILE A 108 -17.81 16.51 -7.67
C ILE A 108 -18.88 16.06 -8.65
N ASP A 109 -20.06 16.70 -8.57
CA ASP A 109 -21.27 16.42 -9.37
C ASP A 109 -21.85 14.98 -9.25
N ASP A 110 -21.06 13.92 -9.44
CA ASP A 110 -21.46 12.52 -9.39
C ASP A 110 -21.31 11.92 -7.97
N PRO A 111 -22.41 11.52 -7.30
CA PRO A 111 -22.37 10.94 -5.96
C PRO A 111 -21.81 9.51 -5.89
N ASP A 112 -21.62 8.84 -7.03
CA ASP A 112 -21.02 7.50 -7.08
C ASP A 112 -19.48 7.56 -7.09
N ASN A 113 -18.91 8.67 -7.54
CA ASN A 113 -17.46 8.90 -7.53
C ASN A 113 -17.02 9.68 -6.28
N ARG A 114 -16.75 8.95 -5.19
CA ARG A 114 -16.43 9.54 -3.87
C ARG A 114 -14.95 9.43 -3.54
N PHE A 115 -14.44 10.52 -2.99
CA PHE A 115 -13.09 10.65 -2.47
C PHE A 115 -13.13 10.93 -0.96
N GLN A 116 -11.99 10.79 -0.27
CA GLN A 116 -11.90 11.09 1.15
C GLN A 116 -10.61 11.80 1.49
N PHE A 117 -10.66 12.79 2.39
CA PHE A 117 -9.47 13.41 2.98
C PHE A 117 -9.65 13.58 4.49
N GLN A 118 -8.58 13.89 5.20
CA GLN A 118 -8.58 14.13 6.64
C GLN A 118 -8.05 15.53 6.94
N THR A 119 -8.75 16.31 7.78
CA THR A 119 -8.29 17.63 8.23
C THR A 119 -7.12 17.52 9.20
N GLN A 120 -6.33 18.59 9.31
CA GLN A 120 -5.21 18.59 10.26
C GLN A 120 -5.71 18.39 11.70
N PRO A 121 -4.96 17.65 12.54
CA PRO A 121 -5.31 17.49 13.95
C PRO A 121 -5.02 18.77 14.75
N LEU A 122 -5.48 18.79 16.01
CA LEU A 122 -5.02 19.76 17.00
C LEU A 122 -3.54 19.53 17.32
N ALA A 123 -2.83 20.56 17.81
CA ALA A 123 -1.38 20.51 18.03
C ALA A 123 -0.89 19.46 19.05
N THR A 124 -1.80 18.94 19.87
CA THR A 124 -1.54 17.90 20.89
C THR A 124 -1.90 16.50 20.42
N HIS A 125 -2.46 16.36 19.22
CA HIS A 125 -2.88 15.09 18.65
C HIS A 125 -1.87 14.63 17.60
N PRO A 126 -1.65 13.33 17.47
CA PRO A 126 -0.65 12.76 16.63
C PRO A 126 -1.13 12.83 15.19
N PHE A 127 -0.18 12.64 14.32
CA PHE A 127 -0.43 12.27 12.94
C PHE A 127 0.78 11.53 12.42
N SER A 128 0.65 10.97 11.23
CA SER A 128 1.79 10.45 10.51
C SER A 128 1.85 11.04 9.12
N PHE A 129 3.06 11.23 8.61
CA PHE A 129 3.28 11.56 7.22
C PHE A 129 4.28 10.59 6.61
N MET A 130 4.26 10.48 5.29
CA MET A 130 5.18 9.60 4.58
C MET A 130 6.19 10.39 3.75
N LEU A 131 7.45 10.00 3.84
CA LEU A 131 8.52 10.34 2.91
C LEU A 131 8.61 9.25 1.86
N VAL A 132 8.50 9.64 0.59
CA VAL A 132 8.46 8.70 -0.54
C VAL A 132 9.60 9.00 -1.50
N SER A 133 10.53 8.06 -1.63
CA SER A 133 11.62 8.08 -2.63
C SER A 133 11.47 6.97 -3.68
N ALA A 134 10.35 6.23 -3.64
CA ALA A 134 10.06 5.12 -4.54
C ALA A 134 9.78 5.58 -5.98
N VAL A 135 10.09 4.72 -6.95
CA VAL A 135 9.89 4.98 -8.39
C VAL A 135 8.66 4.24 -8.92
N ASN A 136 8.37 3.05 -8.39
CA ASN A 136 7.28 2.20 -8.86
C ASN A 136 5.88 2.79 -8.51
N PRO A 137 5.06 3.18 -9.50
CA PRO A 137 3.78 3.85 -9.24
C PRO A 137 2.80 3.00 -8.44
N LYS A 138 2.70 1.70 -8.75
CA LYS A 138 1.82 0.78 -8.00
C LYS A 138 2.30 0.55 -6.58
N GLY A 139 3.62 0.52 -6.39
CA GLY A 139 4.23 0.41 -5.07
C GLY A 139 3.88 1.61 -4.20
N ILE A 140 3.98 2.82 -4.76
CA ILE A 140 3.58 4.07 -4.09
C ILE A 140 2.11 4.02 -3.69
N GLU A 141 1.21 3.71 -4.63
CA GLU A 141 -0.22 3.61 -4.33
C GLU A 141 -0.54 2.60 -3.24
N ASN A 142 -0.04 1.36 -3.38
CA ASN A 142 -0.32 0.31 -2.42
C ASN A 142 0.19 0.67 -1.03
N GLN A 143 1.40 1.24 -0.93
CA GLN A 143 1.96 1.61 0.36
C GLN A 143 1.20 2.77 0.99
N VAL A 144 0.95 3.84 0.24
CA VAL A 144 0.24 5.02 0.72
C VAL A 144 -1.18 4.66 1.17
N MET A 145 -1.90 3.86 0.36
CA MET A 145 -3.27 3.44 0.68
C MET A 145 -3.30 2.39 1.81
N GLY A 146 -2.19 1.68 2.06
CA GLY A 146 -2.05 0.76 3.18
C GLY A 146 -1.73 1.45 4.51
N GLU A 147 -0.91 2.51 4.48
CA GLU A 147 -0.52 3.27 5.68
C GLU A 147 -1.50 4.39 6.04
N LEU A 148 -2.17 4.97 5.04
CA LEU A 148 -3.10 6.10 5.17
C LEU A 148 -2.50 7.31 5.93
N PRO A 149 -1.36 7.87 5.47
CA PRO A 149 -0.78 9.04 6.11
C PRO A 149 -1.67 10.28 5.94
N ASP A 150 -1.48 11.25 6.83
CA ASP A 150 -2.17 12.55 6.77
C ASP A 150 -1.72 13.37 5.54
N PHE A 151 -0.44 13.27 5.18
CA PHE A 151 0.11 13.84 3.95
C PHE A 151 1.36 13.08 3.48
N ILE A 152 1.76 13.35 2.24
CA ILE A 152 2.97 12.79 1.63
C ILE A 152 3.94 13.92 1.33
N LEU A 153 5.22 13.71 1.63
CA LEU A 153 6.33 14.48 1.09
C LEU A 153 7.13 13.59 0.15
N ASP A 154 6.95 13.81 -1.15
CA ASP A 154 7.76 13.17 -2.18
C ASP A 154 9.18 13.76 -2.16
N THR A 155 10.18 12.90 -1.97
CA THR A 155 11.59 13.26 -1.95
C THR A 155 12.39 12.57 -3.06
N GLY A 156 11.72 11.83 -3.95
CA GLY A 156 12.37 11.15 -5.06
C GLY A 156 12.62 12.08 -6.26
N THR A 157 13.27 11.56 -7.29
CA THR A 157 13.51 12.29 -8.54
C THR A 157 12.19 12.53 -9.29
N PRO A 158 12.01 13.70 -9.94
CA PRO A 158 10.87 13.93 -10.81
C PRO A 158 10.94 12.99 -12.02
N GLU A 159 10.07 11.98 -12.07
CA GLU A 159 10.00 11.03 -13.18
C GLU A 159 8.54 10.88 -13.67
N PRO A 160 8.29 10.84 -15.00
CA PRO A 160 6.93 10.76 -15.55
C PRO A 160 6.10 9.57 -15.06
N GLU A 161 6.76 8.45 -14.72
CA GLU A 161 6.07 7.27 -14.22
C GLU A 161 5.38 7.53 -12.87
N ARG A 162 6.04 8.31 -12.00
CA ARG A 162 5.60 8.64 -10.63
C ARG A 162 4.35 9.51 -10.65
N ASP A 163 4.24 10.43 -11.62
CA ASP A 163 3.06 11.28 -11.81
C ASP A 163 1.77 10.47 -11.88
N SER A 164 1.82 9.27 -12.47
CA SER A 164 0.63 8.42 -12.60
C SER A 164 0.09 7.93 -11.26
N ALA A 165 0.95 7.68 -10.27
CA ALA A 165 0.55 7.32 -8.90
C ALA A 165 -0.05 8.52 -8.17
N TYR A 166 0.64 9.67 -8.25
CA TYR A 166 0.18 10.89 -7.59
C TYR A 166 -1.17 11.37 -8.10
N ARG A 167 -1.48 11.18 -9.39
CA ARG A 167 -2.82 11.45 -9.94
C ARG A 167 -3.94 10.65 -9.27
N ARG A 168 -3.67 9.43 -8.81
CA ARG A 168 -4.67 8.57 -8.16
C ARG A 168 -4.80 8.87 -6.66
N ILE A 169 -3.69 9.11 -5.98
CA ILE A 169 -3.69 9.31 -4.52
C ILE A 169 -3.97 10.75 -4.10
N SER A 170 -3.69 11.73 -4.97
CA SER A 170 -3.86 13.15 -4.63
C SER A 170 -5.31 13.59 -4.46
N ALA A 171 -6.28 12.78 -4.90
CA ALA A 171 -7.69 12.95 -4.57
C ALA A 171 -7.99 12.61 -3.09
N TYR A 172 -7.10 11.87 -2.42
CA TYR A 172 -7.31 11.39 -1.06
C TYR A 172 -6.38 12.05 -0.04
N ILE A 173 -5.14 12.32 -0.43
CA ILE A 173 -4.07 12.72 0.48
C ILE A 173 -3.29 13.89 -0.12
N PRO A 174 -3.02 14.97 0.63
CA PRO A 174 -2.18 16.07 0.17
C PRO A 174 -0.77 15.58 -0.18
N VAL A 175 -0.28 15.99 -1.35
CA VAL A 175 1.05 15.65 -1.85
C VAL A 175 1.90 16.90 -1.91
N TYR A 176 3.02 16.87 -1.19
CA TYR A 176 4.06 17.88 -1.22
C TYR A 176 5.29 17.32 -1.91
N THR A 177 6.02 18.19 -2.59
CA THR A 177 7.28 17.92 -3.29
C THR A 177 8.35 18.84 -2.74
N PRO A 178 9.64 18.66 -3.07
CA PRO A 178 10.67 19.54 -2.56
C PRO A 178 10.53 20.98 -3.05
N SER A 179 9.86 21.19 -4.19
CA SER A 179 9.53 22.52 -4.74
C SER A 179 8.29 23.17 -4.08
N GLY A 180 7.57 22.46 -3.22
CA GLY A 180 6.33 22.91 -2.59
C GLY A 180 5.17 21.92 -2.75
N PRO A 181 3.93 22.32 -2.41
CA PRO A 181 2.73 21.56 -2.75
C PRO A 181 2.76 21.15 -4.22
N LEU A 182 2.35 19.93 -4.57
CA LEU A 182 2.32 19.52 -5.97
C LEU A 182 1.57 20.58 -6.81
N PRO A 183 2.13 21.10 -7.91
CA PRO A 183 1.56 22.25 -8.61
C PRO A 183 0.13 21.97 -9.09
N GLU A 184 -0.69 23.03 -9.06
CA GLU A 184 -2.01 23.01 -9.70
C GLU A 184 -1.86 22.62 -11.17
N PHE A 185 -2.76 21.78 -11.68
CA PHE A 185 -2.71 21.35 -13.07
C PHE A 185 -2.70 22.53 -14.04
N GLY A 186 -1.62 22.61 -14.84
CA GLY A 186 -1.43 23.65 -15.84
C GLY A 186 -1.13 25.04 -15.27
N ALA A 187 -0.81 25.16 -13.98
CA ALA A 187 0.13 26.19 -13.56
C ALA A 187 1.37 26.03 -14.44
N GLY A 188 1.92 27.12 -14.96
CA GLY A 188 3.25 27.06 -15.58
C GLY A 188 4.25 26.37 -14.64
N PRO A 189 5.46 26.04 -15.10
CA PRO A 189 6.48 25.52 -14.19
C PRO A 189 6.48 26.37 -12.92
N MET A 190 6.37 25.73 -11.75
CA MET A 190 6.58 26.45 -10.49
C MET A 190 7.82 27.30 -10.65
N PRO A 191 7.90 28.50 -10.05
CA PRO A 191 9.13 29.27 -10.06
C PRO A 191 10.26 28.31 -9.70
N VAL A 192 11.13 28.02 -10.67
CA VAL A 192 12.23 27.05 -10.54
C VAL A 192 13.15 27.44 -9.36
N ASP A 193 12.97 28.68 -8.91
CA ASP A 193 13.67 29.43 -7.89
C ASP A 193 13.00 29.44 -6.51
N ARG A 194 12.00 28.59 -6.20
CA ARG A 194 11.66 28.33 -4.78
C ARG A 194 12.79 27.52 -4.16
N GLN A 195 13.75 28.25 -3.59
CA GLN A 195 14.94 27.68 -2.97
C GLN A 195 14.65 27.04 -1.59
N SER A 196 13.54 27.42 -0.92
CA SER A 196 13.06 26.82 0.33
C SER A 196 11.57 27.11 0.59
N TRP A 197 10.91 26.30 1.42
CA TRP A 197 9.54 26.54 1.90
C TRP A 197 9.24 25.83 3.22
N PHE A 198 8.10 26.16 3.84
CA PHE A 198 7.67 25.59 5.12
C PHE A 198 6.33 24.86 5.01
N LEU A 199 6.24 23.71 5.68
CA LEU A 199 5.00 23.00 5.92
C LEU A 199 4.62 23.14 7.40
N GLN A 200 3.33 23.42 7.65
CA GLN A 200 2.74 23.35 8.97
C GLN A 200 1.61 22.34 8.98
N TRP A 201 1.65 21.41 9.93
CA TRP A 201 0.64 20.38 10.08
C TRP A 201 0.38 20.07 11.56
N GLY A 202 -0.78 20.42 12.09
CA GLY A 202 -1.13 20.06 13.48
C GLY A 202 -0.06 20.47 14.51
N GLY A 203 0.43 21.71 14.45
CA GLY A 203 1.48 22.23 15.36
C GLY A 203 2.92 21.83 15.00
N PHE A 204 3.13 20.80 14.18
CA PHE A 204 4.44 20.46 13.63
C PHE A 204 4.87 21.46 12.56
N GLN A 205 6.17 21.75 12.51
CA GLN A 205 6.77 22.62 11.52
C GLN A 205 7.92 21.90 10.81
N LEU A 206 7.89 21.90 9.49
CA LEU A 206 8.93 21.33 8.65
C LEU A 206 9.45 22.37 7.68
N ALA A 207 10.76 22.64 7.72
CA ALA A 207 11.42 23.39 6.67
C ALA A 207 11.93 22.43 5.60
N VAL A 208 11.68 22.77 4.33
CA VAL A 208 12.18 22.03 3.18
C VAL A 208 13.17 22.93 2.45
N LEU A 209 14.43 22.48 2.40
CA LEU A 209 15.58 23.25 1.95
C LEU A 209 16.30 22.52 0.82
N GLU A 210 16.86 23.27 -0.13
CA GLU A 210 17.75 22.72 -1.15
C GLU A 210 19.17 22.49 -0.57
N HIS A 211 19.62 23.40 0.29
CA HIS A 211 20.90 23.29 0.98
C HIS A 211 20.74 23.64 2.46
N LEU A 212 21.45 22.93 3.35
CA LEU A 212 21.30 23.15 4.78
C LEU A 212 21.71 24.58 5.21
N ASP A 213 22.68 25.20 4.52
CA ASP A 213 23.14 26.57 4.83
C ASP A 213 22.04 27.62 4.75
N GLN A 214 20.96 27.34 4.01
CA GLN A 214 19.80 28.22 3.92
C GLN A 214 19.14 28.45 5.28
N ILE A 215 19.35 27.55 6.24
CA ILE A 215 18.81 27.67 7.61
C ILE A 215 19.14 28.99 8.30
N ARG A 216 20.24 29.64 7.93
CA ARG A 216 20.65 30.94 8.49
C ARG A 216 19.67 32.06 8.17
N ASN A 217 18.93 31.90 7.08
CA ASN A 217 18.02 32.90 6.55
C ASN A 217 16.54 32.53 6.74
N ILE A 218 16.26 31.42 7.44
CA ILE A 218 14.90 30.97 7.68
C ILE A 218 14.44 31.36 9.09
N SER A 219 13.18 31.79 9.20
CA SER A 219 12.52 32.02 10.48
C SER A 219 11.30 31.12 10.58
N PHE A 220 11.27 30.28 11.63
CA PHE A 220 10.09 29.48 11.91
C PHE A 220 8.98 30.38 12.45
N PRO A 221 7.74 30.25 11.95
CA PRO A 221 6.61 30.97 12.53
C PRO A 221 6.48 30.67 14.03
N ALA A 222 5.96 31.64 14.79
CA ALA A 222 5.73 31.51 16.23
C ALA A 222 4.65 30.47 16.52
N ALA A 223 5.00 29.19 16.43
CA ALA A 223 4.15 28.06 16.78
C ALA A 223 4.90 27.13 17.73
N SER A 224 4.15 26.52 18.63
CA SER A 224 4.61 25.46 19.53
C SER A 224 4.55 24.11 18.81
N GLY A 225 5.63 23.33 18.88
CA GLY A 225 5.63 21.97 18.36
C GLY A 225 7.03 21.47 18.00
N ILE A 226 7.06 20.28 17.40
CA ILE A 226 8.30 19.69 16.90
C ILE A 226 8.71 20.39 15.60
N ARG A 227 10.00 20.68 15.47
CA ARG A 227 10.60 21.29 14.28
C ARG A 227 11.53 20.30 13.60
N GLY A 228 11.31 20.08 12.31
CA GLY A 228 12.17 19.25 11.47
C GLY A 228 12.68 19.99 10.24
N ILE A 229 13.74 19.45 9.64
CA ILE A 229 14.26 19.91 8.36
C ILE A 229 14.35 18.73 7.40
N VAL A 230 13.92 18.95 6.16
CA VAL A 230 14.21 18.05 5.03
C VAL A 230 15.09 18.81 4.05
N VAL A 231 16.28 18.30 3.80
CA VAL A 231 17.18 18.81 2.76
C VAL A 231 17.03 17.92 1.52
N HIS A 232 16.80 18.50 0.35
CA HIS A 232 16.70 17.76 -0.90
C HIS A 232 17.79 18.20 -1.89
N ASN A 233 18.20 17.34 -2.82
CA ASN A 233 19.15 17.71 -3.86
C ASN A 233 18.47 17.70 -5.24
N LYS A 234 18.50 18.82 -5.97
CA LYS A 234 17.95 18.92 -7.34
C LYS A 234 18.82 18.24 -8.40
N SER A 235 20.11 17.99 -8.15
CA SER A 235 21.04 17.42 -9.13
C SER A 235 21.98 16.36 -8.53
N PRO A 236 21.73 15.06 -8.78
CA PRO A 236 22.63 13.98 -8.35
C PRO A 236 24.04 14.06 -8.95
N SER A 237 24.24 14.83 -10.01
CA SER A 237 25.46 14.85 -10.82
C SER A 237 26.37 16.08 -10.59
N GLN A 238 25.95 17.10 -9.84
CA GLN A 238 26.74 18.34 -9.68
C GLN A 238 27.13 18.73 -8.26
N ASP A 239 26.68 18.05 -7.21
CA ASP A 239 27.22 18.28 -5.86
C ASP A 239 27.60 16.97 -5.19
N LYS A 240 28.92 16.72 -5.13
CA LYS A 240 29.53 15.63 -4.35
C LYS A 240 29.40 15.83 -2.84
N LYS A 241 28.82 16.93 -2.37
CA LYS A 241 28.55 17.18 -0.95
C LYS A 241 27.33 16.41 -0.46
N THR A 242 27.43 15.08 -0.53
CA THR A 242 26.51 14.15 0.13
C THR A 242 26.70 14.18 1.66
N PHE A 243 25.72 13.64 2.40
CA PHE A 243 25.77 13.32 3.83
C PHE A 243 27.12 12.76 4.34
N ASP A 244 27.90 12.12 3.48
CA ASP A 244 29.24 11.61 3.80
C ASP A 244 30.24 12.72 4.23
N GLU A 245 30.02 14.01 3.93
CA GLU A 245 30.79 15.13 4.50
C GLU A 245 30.27 15.58 5.88
N PHE A 246 29.00 15.30 6.25
CA PHE A 246 28.51 15.47 7.64
C PHE A 246 29.19 14.49 8.61
N LYS A 247 29.86 13.46 8.08
CA LYS A 247 30.60 12.45 8.85
C LYS A 247 32.01 12.86 9.27
N GLN A 248 32.60 13.91 8.68
CA GLN A 248 34.06 14.15 8.84
C GLN A 248 34.52 15.48 9.39
N ASP A 249 33.62 16.39 9.71
CA ASP A 249 33.88 17.40 10.72
C ASP A 249 32.55 17.65 11.41
N SER A 250 32.56 17.64 12.74
CA SER A 250 31.46 18.07 13.58
C SER A 250 30.66 19.16 12.87
N LEU A 251 29.40 18.86 12.53
CA LEU A 251 28.38 19.81 12.06
C LEU A 251 28.79 21.21 12.50
N ALA A 252 29.37 22.00 11.58
CA ALA A 252 30.27 23.11 11.94
C ALA A 252 29.75 23.83 13.19
N ALA A 253 30.56 24.05 14.22
CA ALA A 253 30.08 24.52 15.54
C ALA A 253 29.06 25.68 15.42
N ASP A 254 29.26 26.52 14.41
CA ASP A 254 28.35 27.56 13.94
C ASP A 254 26.94 27.06 13.52
N LEU A 255 26.82 26.09 12.60
CA LEU A 255 25.51 25.51 12.22
C LEU A 255 24.82 24.79 13.39
N THR A 256 25.58 24.14 14.27
CA THR A 256 25.02 23.51 15.48
C THR A 256 24.36 24.55 16.40
N ALA A 257 24.98 25.72 16.56
CA ALA A 257 24.42 26.81 17.34
C ALA A 257 23.11 27.36 16.72
N VAL A 258 23.07 27.51 15.39
CA VAL A 258 21.85 27.94 14.67
C VAL A 258 20.72 26.91 14.80
N LEU A 259 21.02 25.62 14.63
CA LEU A 259 20.03 24.55 14.78
C LEU A 259 19.44 24.51 16.20
N LYS A 260 20.29 24.69 17.21
CA LYS A 260 19.89 24.73 18.61
C LYS A 260 19.04 25.97 18.92
N SER A 261 19.41 27.15 18.44
CA SER A 261 18.63 28.38 18.66
C SER A 261 17.24 28.30 18.02
N LEU A 262 17.11 27.57 16.91
CA LEU A 262 15.86 27.31 16.23
C LEU A 262 15.07 26.12 16.81
N ASN A 263 15.58 25.42 17.82
CA ASN A 263 14.98 24.21 18.43
C ASN A 263 14.68 23.09 17.41
N ILE A 264 15.58 22.88 16.45
CA ILE A 264 15.44 21.80 15.46
C ILE A 264 15.64 20.45 16.14
N SER A 265 14.66 19.57 15.98
CA SER A 265 14.67 18.24 16.60
C SER A 265 15.30 17.18 15.68
N PHE A 266 15.09 17.29 14.37
CA PHE A 266 15.70 16.38 13.41
C PHE A 266 15.96 16.99 12.05
N ILE A 267 16.92 16.41 11.33
CA ILE A 267 17.25 16.70 9.93
C ILE A 267 17.18 15.41 9.14
N ILE A 268 16.57 15.46 7.96
CA ILE A 268 16.52 14.37 6.99
C ILE A 268 17.15 14.86 5.69
N GLY A 269 18.09 14.11 5.12
CA GLY A 269 18.80 14.54 3.90
C GLY A 269 19.33 13.39 3.03
N PRO A 270 19.87 13.70 1.84
CA PRO A 270 20.38 12.70 0.88
C PRO A 270 21.65 12.01 1.37
N ALA A 271 21.67 10.68 1.42
CA ALA A 271 22.82 9.84 1.75
C ALA A 271 22.89 8.61 0.84
N LYS A 272 24.07 8.00 0.65
CA LYS A 272 24.20 6.80 -0.21
C LYS A 272 23.37 5.61 0.26
N ASN A 273 23.26 5.44 1.57
CA ASN A 273 22.52 4.38 2.24
C ASN A 273 21.69 5.00 3.37
N PHE A 274 20.64 4.29 3.80
CA PHE A 274 19.91 4.68 5.00
C PHE A 274 20.87 4.72 6.20
N GLN A 275 20.90 5.85 6.90
CA GLN A 275 21.74 6.06 8.08
C GLN A 275 20.97 6.87 9.11
N HIS A 276 21.19 6.57 10.38
CA HIS A 276 20.66 7.34 11.51
C HIS A 276 21.80 7.64 12.48
N HIS A 277 21.94 8.92 12.85
CA HIS A 277 22.95 9.39 13.78
C HIS A 277 22.32 10.36 14.79
N GLN A 278 22.85 10.40 16.01
CA GLN A 278 22.42 11.29 17.07
C GLN A 278 23.58 12.21 17.45
N ALA A 279 23.39 13.52 17.29
CA ALA A 279 24.34 14.56 17.66
C ALA A 279 23.75 15.40 18.81
N GLY A 280 23.98 14.97 20.05
CA GLY A 280 23.29 15.54 21.21
C GLY A 280 21.80 15.21 21.18
N GLU A 281 20.93 16.23 21.20
CA GLU A 281 19.46 16.08 21.08
C GLU A 281 18.97 16.09 19.62
N LEU A 282 19.87 16.36 18.66
CA LEU A 282 19.54 16.44 17.25
C LEU A 282 19.66 15.08 16.59
N SER A 283 18.54 14.58 16.04
CA SER A 283 18.54 13.38 15.21
C SER A 283 18.82 13.70 13.75
N VAL A 284 19.76 12.99 13.15
CA VAL A 284 20.12 13.17 11.75
C VAL A 284 19.86 11.86 10.99
N VAL A 285 19.03 11.93 9.95
CA VAL A 285 18.66 10.79 9.10
C VAL A 285 19.15 11.02 7.68
N GLY A 286 19.99 10.10 7.20
CA GLY A 286 20.40 10.01 5.81
C GLY A 286 19.50 9.05 5.05
N LEU A 287 18.93 9.48 3.93
CA LEU A 287 18.07 8.70 3.05
C LEU A 287 18.68 8.62 1.64
N PRO A 288 18.67 7.45 0.96
CA PRO A 288 18.99 7.35 -0.46
C PRO A 288 17.96 8.08 -1.32
N PHE A 289 18.22 9.37 -1.52
CA PHE A 289 17.60 10.17 -2.57
C PHE A 289 18.39 9.89 -3.85
N ALA A 290 17.77 9.16 -4.79
CA ALA A 290 18.31 8.86 -6.12
C ALA A 290 19.58 7.98 -6.18
N ALA A 291 19.38 6.65 -6.29
CA ALA A 291 20.24 5.80 -7.12
C ALA A 291 19.32 5.00 -8.06
N PRO A 292 19.57 4.91 -9.38
CA PRO A 292 18.60 4.42 -10.35
C PRO A 292 18.14 2.96 -10.20
N GLN A 293 18.69 2.17 -9.26
CA GLN A 293 18.57 0.72 -9.35
C GLN A 293 18.38 -0.12 -8.09
N ASP A 294 18.08 0.38 -6.87
CA ASP A 294 17.82 -0.65 -5.83
C ASP A 294 16.80 -0.51 -4.70
N HIS A 295 16.33 0.64 -4.22
CA HIS A 295 15.40 0.59 -3.08
C HIS A 295 14.23 1.58 -3.16
N ASP A 296 13.05 1.08 -3.53
CA ASP A 296 11.78 1.70 -3.13
C ASP A 296 11.81 1.88 -1.62
N MET A 297 11.75 3.13 -1.19
CA MET A 297 11.86 3.52 0.21
C MET A 297 10.64 4.32 0.63
N PHE A 298 10.05 3.85 1.71
CA PHE A 298 8.89 4.44 2.36
C PHE A 298 9.23 4.61 3.83
N ILE A 299 9.41 5.86 4.26
CA ILE A 299 9.60 6.17 5.67
C ILE A 299 8.33 6.84 6.17
N ARG A 300 7.69 6.23 7.16
CA ARG A 300 6.62 6.90 7.90
C ARG A 300 7.23 7.67 9.05
N VAL A 301 6.81 8.91 9.25
CA VAL A 301 7.19 9.70 10.40
C VAL A 301 5.96 9.89 11.27
N ASP A 302 6.00 9.27 12.45
CA ASP A 302 4.97 9.39 13.48
C ASP A 302 5.33 10.57 14.38
N VAL A 303 4.44 11.56 14.46
CA VAL A 303 4.64 12.80 15.21
C VAL A 303 3.59 12.88 16.32
N ASP A 304 4.06 13.13 17.54
CA ASP A 304 3.24 13.40 18.73
C ASP A 304 3.58 14.81 19.27
N ALA A 305 2.94 15.24 20.35
CA ALA A 305 3.12 16.56 20.96
C ALA A 305 4.58 16.84 21.37
N GLN A 306 5.33 15.83 21.79
CA GLN A 306 6.70 15.98 22.31
C GLN A 306 7.73 14.98 21.75
N SER A 307 7.29 13.97 21.00
CA SER A 307 8.16 12.94 20.41
C SER A 307 7.92 12.79 18.91
N ALA A 308 8.93 12.31 18.21
CA ALA A 308 8.83 11.98 16.79
C ALA A 308 9.67 10.74 16.48
N HIS A 309 9.14 9.87 15.63
CA HIS A 309 9.80 8.63 15.25
C HIS A 309 9.71 8.39 13.74
N ALA A 310 10.82 7.97 13.13
CA ALA A 310 10.83 7.46 11.78
C ALA A 310 10.68 5.93 11.80
N VAL A 311 9.86 5.38 10.92
CA VAL A 311 9.66 3.95 10.73
C VAL A 311 10.02 3.62 9.28
N ASP A 312 11.03 2.77 9.10
CA ASP A 312 11.30 2.15 7.80
C ASP A 312 10.24 1.07 7.57
N LEU A 313 9.29 1.35 6.67
CA LEU A 313 8.14 0.48 6.44
C LEU A 313 8.51 -0.84 5.76
N LYS A 314 9.68 -0.90 5.10
CA LYS A 314 10.17 -2.14 4.48
C LYS A 314 10.84 -3.05 5.51
N ARG A 315 11.61 -2.47 6.44
CA ARG A 315 12.34 -3.22 7.47
C ARG A 315 11.59 -3.38 8.79
N GLY A 316 10.54 -2.59 9.02
CA GLY A 316 9.83 -2.48 10.30
C GLY A 316 10.64 -1.84 11.41
N GLN A 317 11.80 -1.23 11.10
CA GLN A 317 12.70 -0.65 12.10
C GLN A 317 12.29 0.77 12.47
N ARG A 318 12.28 1.08 13.76
CA ARG A 318 11.90 2.39 14.32
C ARG A 318 13.13 3.14 14.83
N TYR A 319 13.22 4.43 14.48
CA TYR A 319 14.29 5.34 14.86
C TYR A 319 13.70 6.57 15.58
N ALA A 320 14.23 6.92 16.74
CA ALA A 320 13.79 8.12 17.46
C ALA A 320 14.36 9.37 16.79
N LEU A 321 13.49 10.27 16.32
CA LEU A 321 13.84 11.58 15.78
C LEU A 321 13.86 12.65 16.88
N LYS A 322 12.91 12.56 17.81
CA LYS A 322 12.89 13.35 19.05
C LYS A 322 12.40 12.46 20.17
N GLN A 323 13.18 12.39 21.25
CA GLN A 323 12.75 11.71 22.47
C GLN A 323 12.13 12.73 23.42
N ALA A 324 11.16 12.29 24.23
CA ALA A 324 10.68 13.10 25.33
C ALA A 324 11.83 13.43 26.33
N PRO A 325 11.76 14.55 27.08
CA PRO A 325 12.80 14.99 28.02
C PRO A 325 13.25 13.90 29.01
N LEU A 326 14.56 13.85 29.30
CA LEU A 326 15.22 12.75 30.03
C LEU A 326 14.98 12.68 31.55
N LYS A 327 14.55 13.76 32.22
CA LYS A 327 14.32 13.72 33.68
C LYS A 327 13.15 12.81 34.10
N GLU A 328 12.39 12.28 33.14
CA GLU A 328 11.17 11.48 33.34
C GLU A 328 11.14 10.20 32.49
N LYS A 329 12.27 9.61 32.07
CA LYS A 329 12.25 8.32 31.36
C LYS A 329 12.18 7.14 32.32
N ILE A 330 11.00 6.89 32.88
CA ILE A 330 10.71 5.65 33.60
C ILE A 330 10.16 4.66 32.55
N THR A 331 10.97 3.72 32.08
CA THR A 331 10.54 2.73 31.07
C THR A 331 10.19 1.39 31.71
N CYS A 332 9.24 0.62 31.16
CA CYS A 332 8.98 -0.75 31.65
C CYS A 332 9.74 -1.85 30.87
N ASP A 333 11.06 -1.89 31.06
CA ASP A 333 11.92 -2.90 30.42
C ASP A 333 11.70 -4.31 31.00
N ASP A 334 11.46 -4.40 32.30
CA ASP A 334 11.25 -5.69 32.96
C ASP A 334 9.89 -6.32 32.60
N CYS A 335 8.86 -5.50 32.34
CA CYS A 335 7.61 -5.98 31.76
C CYS A 335 7.86 -6.74 30.45
N ARG A 336 8.68 -6.17 29.55
CA ARG A 336 9.03 -6.76 28.26
C ARG A 336 9.80 -8.06 28.44
N LYS A 337 10.82 -8.08 29.30
CA LYS A 337 11.61 -9.29 29.59
C LYS A 337 10.74 -10.44 30.12
N LEU A 338 9.71 -10.16 30.92
CA LEU A 338 8.76 -11.17 31.39
C LEU A 338 7.95 -11.76 30.23
N ALA A 339 7.47 -10.90 29.31
CA ALA A 339 6.75 -11.35 28.13
C ALA A 339 7.62 -12.22 27.22
N ASP A 340 8.88 -11.84 26.99
CA ASP A 340 9.84 -12.60 26.16
C ASP A 340 10.13 -13.99 26.73
N LYS A 341 10.11 -14.13 28.06
CA LYS A 341 10.23 -15.42 28.76
C LYS A 341 8.94 -16.26 28.73
N GLY A 342 7.87 -15.77 28.12
CA GLY A 342 6.56 -16.44 28.11
C GLY A 342 5.75 -16.26 29.40
N ALA A 343 6.21 -15.45 30.35
CA ALA A 343 5.52 -15.18 31.60
C ALA A 343 4.44 -14.10 31.42
N TYR A 344 3.50 -14.33 30.50
CA TYR A 344 2.56 -13.33 30.01
C TYR A 344 1.69 -12.72 31.10
N GLN A 345 1.19 -13.52 32.05
CA GLN A 345 0.38 -13.02 33.17
C GLN A 345 1.20 -12.11 34.11
N ALA A 346 2.46 -12.45 34.36
CA ALA A 346 3.36 -11.61 35.16
C ALA A 346 3.71 -10.30 34.41
N ALA A 347 3.94 -10.39 33.10
CA ALA A 347 4.19 -9.22 32.25
C ALA A 347 2.99 -8.26 32.25
N ILE A 348 1.76 -8.77 32.10
CA ILE A 348 0.53 -7.96 32.13
C ILE A 348 0.42 -7.23 33.48
N LYS A 349 0.63 -7.92 34.61
CA LYS A 349 0.63 -7.29 35.94
C LYS A 349 1.70 -6.21 36.07
N ALA A 350 2.90 -6.46 35.55
CA ALA A 350 3.98 -5.48 35.57
C ALA A 350 3.60 -4.24 34.75
N TYR A 351 3.01 -4.40 33.57
CA TYR A 351 2.55 -3.27 32.75
C TYR A 351 1.42 -2.49 33.42
N GLN A 352 0.49 -3.17 34.09
CA GLN A 352 -0.58 -2.51 34.85
C GLN A 352 0.00 -1.65 35.98
N SER A 353 0.93 -2.20 36.76
CA SER A 353 1.65 -1.45 37.81
C SER A 353 2.44 -0.28 37.24
N PHE A 354 3.06 -0.46 36.06
CA PHE A 354 3.74 0.64 35.37
C PHE A 354 2.78 1.77 35.02
N ILE A 355 1.61 1.45 34.46
CA ILE A 355 0.57 2.43 34.11
C ILE A 355 0.09 3.19 35.35
N GLU A 356 -0.21 2.46 36.44
CA GLU A 356 -0.72 3.02 37.69
C GLU A 356 0.27 4.00 38.33
N ASN A 357 1.56 3.66 38.34
CA ASN A 357 2.60 4.43 39.02
C ASN A 357 3.18 5.58 38.20
N ASN A 358 2.85 5.69 36.90
CA ASN A 358 3.50 6.63 35.98
C ASN A 358 2.51 7.41 35.12
N GLN A 359 1.36 7.87 35.66
CA GLN A 359 0.35 8.61 34.88
C GLN A 359 0.93 9.81 34.10
N GLY A 360 0.46 10.00 32.86
CA GLY A 360 0.99 11.03 31.94
C GLY A 360 2.32 10.68 31.26
N HIS A 361 2.96 9.56 31.59
CA HIS A 361 4.21 9.13 30.97
C HIS A 361 4.05 8.76 29.49
N PHE A 362 5.07 9.08 28.68
CA PHE A 362 5.04 8.94 27.22
C PHE A 362 4.96 7.50 26.70
N GLN A 363 5.15 6.49 27.55
CA GLN A 363 5.03 5.07 27.21
C GLN A 363 3.80 4.39 27.81
N ILE A 364 2.88 5.16 28.40
CA ILE A 364 1.66 4.53 28.90
C ILE A 364 0.88 3.90 27.75
N ASP A 365 0.76 4.59 26.62
CA ASP A 365 0.08 4.07 25.45
C ASP A 365 0.77 2.83 24.86
N ASP A 366 2.13 2.79 24.85
CA ASP A 366 2.92 1.58 24.58
C ASP A 366 2.48 0.42 25.49
N ALA A 367 2.33 0.67 26.80
CA ALA A 367 1.97 -0.35 27.79
C ALA A 367 0.53 -0.86 27.61
N TYR A 368 -0.44 0.01 27.32
CA TYR A 368 -1.81 -0.42 27.00
C TYR A 368 -1.82 -1.31 25.75
N PHE A 369 -1.11 -0.91 24.69
CA PHE A 369 -1.01 -1.69 23.47
C PHE A 369 -0.30 -3.03 23.69
N ALA A 370 0.75 -3.05 24.50
CA ALA A 370 1.48 -4.27 24.86
C ALA A 370 0.60 -5.27 25.63
N ILE A 371 -0.18 -4.80 26.61
CA ILE A 371 -1.14 -5.66 27.33
C ILE A 371 -2.17 -6.24 26.36
N ALA A 372 -2.73 -5.40 25.48
CA ALA A 372 -3.71 -5.84 24.49
C ALA A 372 -3.14 -6.93 23.56
N LEU A 373 -1.90 -6.75 23.07
CA LEU A 373 -1.21 -7.74 22.24
C LEU A 373 -0.93 -9.05 22.98
N LEU A 374 -0.61 -9.01 24.28
CA LEU A 374 -0.41 -10.23 25.06
C LEU A 374 -1.71 -11.05 25.14
N PHE A 375 -2.84 -10.39 25.37
CA PHE A 375 -4.14 -11.06 25.34
C PHE A 375 -4.50 -11.57 23.94
N ASP A 376 -4.30 -10.76 22.91
CA ASP A 376 -4.67 -11.05 21.53
C ASP A 376 -3.83 -12.19 20.91
N GLU A 377 -2.50 -12.09 21.00
CA GLU A 377 -1.60 -12.93 20.22
C GLU A 377 -0.95 -14.07 20.99
N LYS A 378 -0.89 -13.97 22.32
CA LYS A 378 -0.21 -14.97 23.16
C LYS A 378 -1.19 -15.81 23.95
N LEU A 379 -2.18 -15.17 24.57
CA LEU A 379 -3.20 -15.85 25.36
C LEU A 379 -4.43 -16.25 24.52
N PHE A 380 -4.65 -15.58 23.38
CA PHE A 380 -5.83 -15.75 22.53
C PHE A 380 -7.15 -15.51 23.29
N ASP A 381 -7.12 -14.56 24.23
CA ASP A 381 -8.28 -14.13 25.00
C ASP A 381 -8.70 -12.74 24.51
N PHE A 382 -9.65 -12.73 23.57
CA PHE A 382 -9.94 -11.53 22.78
C PHE A 382 -10.83 -10.53 23.52
N LYS A 383 -11.56 -10.95 24.56
CA LYS A 383 -12.41 -10.05 25.35
C LYS A 383 -11.56 -9.01 26.09
N PRO A 384 -10.59 -9.38 26.95
CA PRO A 384 -9.66 -8.43 27.55
C PRO A 384 -8.83 -7.69 26.49
N ALA A 385 -8.42 -8.35 25.40
CA ALA A 385 -7.68 -7.67 24.33
C ALA A 385 -8.46 -6.48 23.76
N ILE A 386 -9.73 -6.68 23.40
CA ILE A 386 -10.62 -5.61 22.91
C ILE A 386 -10.76 -4.51 23.97
N GLN A 387 -10.94 -4.86 25.25
CA GLN A 387 -11.06 -3.87 26.32
C GLN A 387 -9.80 -2.99 26.42
N TRP A 388 -8.62 -3.59 26.41
CA TRP A 388 -7.35 -2.83 26.45
C TRP A 388 -7.13 -1.99 25.20
N TYR A 389 -7.44 -2.51 24.01
CA TYR A 389 -7.42 -1.70 22.79
C TYR A 389 -8.41 -0.54 22.84
N GLN A 390 -9.62 -0.75 23.38
CA GLN A 390 -10.63 0.30 23.50
C GLN A 390 -10.17 1.39 24.48
N ARG A 391 -9.60 0.99 25.61
CA ARG A 391 -9.03 1.94 26.57
C ARG A 391 -7.90 2.76 25.97
N LEU A 392 -6.98 2.13 25.24
CA LEU A 392 -5.95 2.83 24.48
C LEU A 392 -6.56 3.87 23.53
N VAL A 393 -7.56 3.47 22.75
CA VAL A 393 -8.22 4.34 21.77
C VAL A 393 -8.99 5.50 22.42
N ASN A 394 -9.58 5.28 23.59
CA ASN A 394 -10.43 6.26 24.27
C ASN A 394 -9.61 7.22 25.14
N GLU A 395 -8.67 6.69 25.92
CA GLU A 395 -7.85 7.44 26.87
C GLU A 395 -6.65 8.10 26.17
N TYR A 396 -6.13 7.48 25.11
CA TYR A 396 -5.01 7.94 24.30
C TYR A 396 -5.40 7.95 22.83
N ALA A 397 -6.46 8.68 22.49
CA ALA A 397 -6.89 8.88 21.11
C ALA A 397 -5.76 9.42 20.22
N SER A 398 -4.80 10.08 20.86
CA SER A 398 -3.57 10.63 20.33
C SER A 398 -2.38 9.65 20.25
N SER A 399 -2.57 8.37 20.53
CA SER A 399 -1.51 7.37 20.41
C SER A 399 -1.25 7.00 18.94
N SER A 400 0.03 6.81 18.59
CA SER A 400 0.43 6.21 17.31
C SER A 400 -0.15 4.81 17.08
N PHE A 401 -0.56 4.09 18.14
CA PHE A 401 -1.18 2.77 18.05
C PHE A 401 -2.70 2.80 17.93
N ALA A 402 -3.35 3.95 18.18
CA ALA A 402 -4.81 4.03 18.17
C ALA A 402 -5.44 3.59 16.83
N PRO A 403 -4.87 3.89 15.64
CA PRO A 403 -5.38 3.35 14.37
C PRO A 403 -5.30 1.83 14.28
N LEU A 404 -4.16 1.23 14.68
CA LEU A 404 -3.97 -0.22 14.67
C LEU A 404 -4.94 -0.91 15.64
N ALA A 405 -5.10 -0.35 16.84
CA ALA A 405 -6.04 -0.82 17.83
C ALA A 405 -7.49 -0.79 17.31
N ARG A 406 -7.93 0.31 16.67
CA ARG A 406 -9.26 0.40 16.03
C ARG A 406 -9.47 -0.66 14.95
N GLN A 407 -8.47 -0.87 14.09
CA GLN A 407 -8.52 -1.91 13.06
C GLN A 407 -8.65 -3.30 13.71
N ARG A 408 -7.87 -3.56 14.76
CA ARG A 408 -7.88 -4.86 15.44
C ARG A 408 -9.18 -5.11 16.20
N ILE A 409 -9.71 -4.11 16.91
CA ILE A 409 -11.04 -4.16 17.53
C ILE A 409 -12.10 -4.53 16.50
N THR A 410 -12.11 -3.83 15.35
CA THR A 410 -13.08 -4.09 14.28
C THR A 410 -12.97 -5.52 13.76
N TYR A 411 -11.74 -6.02 13.57
CA TYR A 411 -11.51 -7.40 13.14
C TYR A 411 -12.05 -8.43 14.14
N LEU A 412 -11.75 -8.24 15.43
CA LEU A 412 -12.16 -9.16 16.49
C LEU A 412 -13.67 -9.09 16.72
N GLN A 413 -14.27 -7.90 16.80
CA GLN A 413 -15.71 -7.73 16.99
C GLN A 413 -16.54 -8.39 15.88
N LYS A 414 -16.09 -8.30 14.62
CA LYS A 414 -16.73 -8.99 13.49
C LYS A 414 -16.70 -10.52 13.60
N ARG A 415 -15.89 -11.08 14.49
CA ARG A 415 -15.68 -12.53 14.72
C ARG A 415 -15.88 -12.89 16.20
N SER A 416 -16.77 -12.15 16.87
CA SER A 416 -17.11 -12.34 18.29
C SER A 416 -18.21 -13.37 18.53
N ASP A 417 -18.73 -13.97 17.46
CA ASP A 417 -19.66 -15.08 17.52
C ASP A 417 -19.08 -16.26 18.30
N HIS A 418 -19.97 -17.00 18.98
CA HIS A 418 -19.60 -18.13 19.84
C HIS A 418 -18.54 -17.78 20.88
N ASP A 419 -18.61 -16.56 21.42
CA ASP A 419 -17.67 -16.07 22.42
C ASP A 419 -16.19 -16.13 21.98
N PHE A 420 -15.96 -15.91 20.68
CA PHE A 420 -14.67 -16.03 20.02
C PHE A 420 -14.06 -17.44 20.01
N GLU A 421 -14.74 -18.48 20.49
CA GLU A 421 -14.21 -19.84 20.57
C GLU A 421 -13.61 -20.35 19.24
N PRO A 422 -14.31 -20.31 18.09
CA PRO A 422 -13.75 -20.80 16.84
C PRO A 422 -12.52 -20.00 16.38
N LEU A 423 -12.53 -18.67 16.61
CA LEU A 423 -11.40 -17.81 16.28
C LEU A 423 -10.19 -18.12 17.17
N ALA A 424 -10.40 -18.29 18.48
CA ALA A 424 -9.34 -18.53 19.45
C ALA A 424 -8.64 -19.87 19.20
N ARG A 425 -9.43 -20.93 18.96
CA ARG A 425 -8.91 -22.25 18.59
C ARG A 425 -8.10 -22.18 17.30
N PHE A 426 -8.64 -21.52 16.27
CA PHE A 426 -7.97 -21.42 14.98
C PHE A 426 -6.66 -20.61 15.06
N GLU A 427 -6.67 -19.44 15.69
CA GLU A 427 -5.47 -18.59 15.79
C GLU A 427 -4.37 -19.25 16.62
N ARG A 428 -4.73 -19.96 17.71
CA ARG A 428 -3.79 -20.73 18.52
C ARG A 428 -3.08 -21.81 17.70
N ILE A 429 -3.86 -22.63 16.99
CA ILE A 429 -3.28 -23.69 16.15
C ILE A 429 -2.42 -23.06 15.04
N ARG A 430 -2.94 -22.07 14.32
CA ARG A 430 -2.26 -21.48 13.17
C ARG A 430 -0.96 -20.75 13.55
N LYS A 431 -0.98 -19.90 14.59
CA LYS A 431 0.15 -19.06 14.96
C LYS A 431 1.19 -19.78 15.83
N THR A 432 0.78 -20.77 16.63
CA THR A 432 1.66 -21.43 17.60
C THR A 432 1.96 -22.87 17.20
N ASP A 433 0.95 -23.74 17.22
CA ASP A 433 1.17 -25.19 17.12
C ASP A 433 1.64 -25.61 15.72
N TYR A 434 0.95 -25.11 14.69
CA TYR A 434 1.26 -25.39 13.29
C TYR A 434 2.61 -24.81 12.90
N ALA A 435 2.92 -23.57 13.30
CA ALA A 435 4.21 -22.93 13.02
C ALA A 435 5.39 -23.77 13.56
N ARG A 436 5.23 -24.38 14.75
CA ARG A 436 6.26 -25.20 15.39
C ARG A 436 6.35 -26.63 14.83
N LYS A 437 5.24 -27.20 14.39
CA LYS A 437 5.13 -28.66 14.12
C LYS A 437 4.86 -29.02 12.66
N LYS A 438 4.69 -28.05 11.76
CA LYS A 438 4.36 -28.31 10.35
C LYS A 438 5.36 -29.23 9.62
N ASP A 439 6.61 -29.28 10.06
CA ASP A 439 7.66 -30.09 9.43
C ASP A 439 7.57 -31.58 9.82
N GLN A 440 6.72 -31.92 10.79
CA GLN A 440 6.43 -33.29 11.20
C GLN A 440 5.12 -33.75 10.55
N PRO A 441 5.15 -34.67 9.55
CA PRO A 441 3.97 -34.98 8.74
C PRO A 441 2.74 -35.45 9.53
N ALA A 442 2.95 -36.30 10.54
CA ALA A 442 1.87 -36.82 11.40
C ALA A 442 1.23 -35.70 12.24
N GLU A 443 2.04 -34.86 12.90
CA GLU A 443 1.55 -33.73 13.69
C GLU A 443 0.88 -32.68 12.80
N ARG A 444 1.46 -32.36 11.63
CA ARG A 444 0.87 -31.47 10.64
C ARG A 444 -0.54 -31.94 10.27
N MET A 445 -0.70 -33.23 9.96
CA MET A 445 -1.99 -33.78 9.57
C MET A 445 -2.99 -33.78 10.72
N ARG A 446 -2.56 -34.08 11.96
CA ARG A 446 -3.40 -33.99 13.15
C ARG A 446 -3.92 -32.56 13.34
N LEU A 447 -3.05 -31.56 13.30
CA LEU A 447 -3.42 -30.15 13.46
C LEU A 447 -4.37 -29.66 12.35
N LEU A 448 -4.16 -30.08 11.10
CA LEU A 448 -5.10 -29.75 10.02
C LEU A 448 -6.47 -30.38 10.22
N LYS A 449 -6.54 -31.60 10.77
CA LYS A 449 -7.83 -32.21 11.14
C LYS A 449 -8.48 -31.45 12.30
N GLU A 450 -7.74 -31.09 13.34
CA GLU A 450 -8.26 -30.27 14.44
C GLU A 450 -8.83 -28.92 13.94
N VAL A 451 -8.19 -28.29 12.94
CA VAL A 451 -8.71 -27.07 12.31
C VAL A 451 -9.95 -27.33 11.47
N GLN A 452 -10.01 -28.44 10.73
CA GLN A 452 -11.20 -28.84 9.99
C GLN A 452 -12.39 -29.09 10.94
N ASP A 453 -12.15 -29.67 12.11
CA ASP A 453 -13.17 -29.93 13.13
C ASP A 453 -13.78 -28.61 13.67
N ILE A 454 -13.02 -27.50 13.68
CA ILE A 454 -13.56 -26.18 14.05
C ILE A 454 -14.66 -25.76 13.06
N VAL A 455 -14.41 -25.89 11.75
CA VAL A 455 -15.40 -25.50 10.73
C VAL A 455 -16.58 -26.45 10.71
N GLU A 456 -16.37 -27.74 10.99
CA GLU A 456 -17.44 -28.72 11.11
C GLU A 456 -18.35 -28.44 12.31
N ALA A 457 -17.77 -28.01 13.45
CA ALA A 457 -18.52 -27.64 14.65
C ALA A 457 -19.20 -26.26 14.53
N PHE A 458 -18.56 -25.30 13.85
CA PHE A 458 -19.04 -23.92 13.73
C PHE A 458 -19.16 -23.47 12.26
N PRO A 459 -20.00 -24.13 11.44
CA PRO A 459 -20.08 -23.89 9.99
C PRO A 459 -20.66 -22.54 9.61
N LYS A 460 -21.27 -21.80 10.54
CA LYS A 460 -21.80 -20.45 10.32
C LYS A 460 -20.95 -19.36 10.98
N ALA A 461 -19.85 -19.74 11.63
CA ALA A 461 -19.01 -18.76 12.30
C ALA A 461 -18.40 -17.79 11.29
N HIS A 462 -18.23 -16.52 11.66
CA HIS A 462 -17.67 -15.51 10.74
C HIS A 462 -16.25 -15.86 10.28
N VAL A 463 -15.51 -16.61 11.10
CA VAL A 463 -14.16 -17.09 10.78
C VAL A 463 -14.15 -18.35 9.90
N ALA A 464 -15.28 -19.01 9.68
CA ALA A 464 -15.33 -20.32 9.03
C ALA A 464 -14.87 -20.29 7.56
N SER A 465 -15.21 -19.24 6.80
CA SER A 465 -14.70 -19.07 5.42
C SER A 465 -13.18 -18.91 5.38
N GLN A 466 -12.64 -18.13 6.32
CA GLN A 466 -11.20 -17.91 6.47
C GLN A 466 -10.47 -19.21 6.82
N ILE A 467 -11.04 -20.04 7.71
CA ILE A 467 -10.47 -21.34 8.06
C ILE A 467 -10.49 -22.28 6.85
N GLN A 468 -11.61 -22.36 6.14
CA GLN A 468 -11.76 -23.24 4.98
C GLN A 468 -10.80 -22.85 3.84
N TYR A 469 -10.59 -21.55 3.63
CA TYR A 469 -9.57 -21.03 2.72
C TYR A 469 -8.16 -21.42 3.16
N TRP A 470 -7.84 -21.21 4.44
CA TRP A 470 -6.52 -21.55 5.00
C TRP A 470 -6.20 -23.04 4.87
N LEU A 471 -7.17 -23.93 5.12
CA LEU A 471 -7.03 -25.37 4.91
C LEU A 471 -6.70 -25.70 3.45
N GLY A 472 -7.37 -25.08 2.48
CA GLY A 472 -7.09 -25.26 1.05
C GLY A 472 -5.64 -24.91 0.70
N ILE A 473 -5.14 -23.79 1.23
CA ILE A 473 -3.74 -23.37 1.06
C ILE A 473 -2.80 -24.38 1.72
N GLN A 474 -3.08 -24.83 2.95
CA GLN A 474 -2.19 -25.77 3.64
C GLN A 474 -2.14 -27.15 2.99
N TYR A 475 -3.26 -27.62 2.43
CA TYR A 475 -3.30 -28.90 1.73
C TYR A 475 -2.64 -28.85 0.35
N ARG A 476 -2.46 -27.68 -0.26
CA ARG A 476 -1.81 -27.54 -1.57
C ARG A 476 -0.44 -28.22 -1.60
N ASP A 477 0.34 -28.06 -0.52
CA ASP A 477 1.67 -28.65 -0.39
C ASP A 477 1.67 -30.11 0.10
N ILE A 478 0.49 -30.73 0.27
CA ILE A 478 0.36 -32.08 0.84
C ILE A 478 -0.33 -33.02 -0.15
N ASN A 479 -1.49 -32.60 -0.64
CA ASN A 479 -2.36 -33.43 -1.46
C ASN A 479 -3.31 -32.55 -2.27
N LEU A 480 -3.16 -32.64 -3.60
CA LEU A 480 -3.99 -31.94 -4.58
C LEU A 480 -5.49 -32.07 -4.28
N ASP A 481 -5.99 -33.29 -4.11
CA ASP A 481 -7.43 -33.54 -3.96
C ASP A 481 -8.00 -32.89 -2.70
N ARG A 482 -7.28 -32.94 -1.57
CA ARG A 482 -7.69 -32.28 -0.32
C ARG A 482 -7.67 -30.75 -0.43
N SER A 483 -6.71 -30.20 -1.16
CA SER A 483 -6.64 -28.76 -1.43
C SER A 483 -7.85 -28.30 -2.25
N ILE A 484 -8.08 -28.97 -3.38
CA ILE A 484 -9.22 -28.69 -4.26
C ILE A 484 -10.55 -28.86 -3.52
N GLN A 485 -10.71 -29.95 -2.77
CA GLN A 485 -11.92 -30.20 -1.98
C GLN A 485 -12.16 -29.08 -0.96
N SER A 486 -11.10 -28.57 -0.33
CA SER A 486 -11.21 -27.49 0.65
C SER A 486 -11.64 -26.17 0.01
N PHE A 487 -11.08 -25.81 -1.15
CA PHE A 487 -11.53 -24.64 -1.90
C PHE A 487 -12.95 -24.80 -2.44
N GLN A 488 -13.32 -26.00 -2.91
CA GLN A 488 -14.69 -26.28 -3.36
C GLN A 488 -15.69 -26.15 -2.22
N ARG A 489 -15.37 -26.65 -1.01
CA ARG A 489 -16.20 -26.42 0.18
C ARG A 489 -16.36 -24.94 0.49
N LEU A 490 -15.29 -24.15 0.33
CA LEU A 490 -15.36 -22.70 0.52
C LEU A 490 -16.34 -22.05 -0.47
N LEU A 491 -16.21 -22.37 -1.76
CA LEU A 491 -17.07 -21.82 -2.82
C LEU A 491 -18.53 -22.23 -2.66
N ASN A 492 -18.78 -23.46 -2.22
CA ASN A 492 -20.14 -23.99 -2.05
C ASN A 492 -20.82 -23.45 -0.80
N ASN A 493 -20.11 -23.42 0.34
CA ASN A 493 -20.70 -23.09 1.64
C ASN A 493 -20.63 -21.60 1.96
N TYR A 494 -19.69 -20.87 1.37
CA TYR A 494 -19.46 -19.44 1.64
C TYR A 494 -19.25 -18.63 0.34
N PRO A 495 -20.16 -18.70 -0.65
CA PRO A 495 -19.96 -18.12 -1.98
C PRO A 495 -19.73 -16.59 -1.97
N ASN A 496 -20.26 -15.89 -0.96
CA ASN A 496 -20.15 -14.44 -0.83
C ASN A 496 -18.97 -13.98 0.04
N ALA A 497 -18.20 -14.92 0.59
CA ALA A 497 -17.07 -14.57 1.44
C ALA A 497 -15.95 -13.91 0.61
N PRO A 498 -15.19 -12.94 1.17
CA PRO A 498 -14.06 -12.34 0.47
C PRO A 498 -13.05 -13.37 -0.05
N GLU A 499 -12.82 -14.45 0.69
CA GLU A 499 -11.91 -15.53 0.33
C GLU A 499 -12.40 -16.35 -0.88
N ALA A 500 -13.72 -16.48 -1.07
CA ALA A 500 -14.29 -17.24 -2.18
C ALA A 500 -13.90 -16.66 -3.55
N ARG A 501 -13.72 -15.33 -3.64
CA ARG A 501 -13.26 -14.67 -4.87
C ARG A 501 -11.86 -15.10 -5.30
N HIS A 502 -10.99 -15.40 -4.34
CA HIS A 502 -9.63 -15.85 -4.60
C HIS A 502 -9.56 -17.35 -4.85
N ALA A 503 -10.43 -18.12 -4.20
CA ALA A 503 -10.38 -19.58 -4.19
C ALA A 503 -10.45 -20.26 -5.59
N ILE A 504 -11.16 -19.69 -6.56
CA ILE A 504 -11.20 -20.23 -7.93
C ILE A 504 -9.83 -20.13 -8.60
N ILE A 505 -9.16 -18.98 -8.44
CA ILE A 505 -7.80 -18.78 -8.97
C ILE A 505 -6.84 -19.74 -8.28
N ASP A 506 -7.00 -19.91 -6.97
CA ASP A 506 -6.21 -20.83 -6.16
C ASP A 506 -6.38 -22.31 -6.58
N ILE A 507 -7.58 -22.74 -6.99
CA ILE A 507 -7.80 -24.07 -7.60
C ILE A 507 -7.00 -24.18 -8.91
N GLY A 508 -7.04 -23.14 -9.76
CA GLY A 508 -6.27 -23.09 -11.00
C GLY A 508 -4.77 -23.17 -10.75
N ASP A 509 -4.27 -22.42 -9.78
CA ASP A 509 -2.86 -22.43 -9.35
C ASP A 509 -2.45 -23.80 -8.80
N THR A 510 -3.33 -24.45 -8.03
CA THR A 510 -3.09 -25.80 -7.48
C THR A 510 -2.97 -26.83 -8.62
N TYR A 511 -3.86 -26.82 -9.61
CA TYR A 511 -3.71 -27.67 -10.80
C TYR A 511 -2.48 -27.33 -11.63
N TYR A 512 -2.13 -26.04 -11.72
CA TYR A 512 -0.96 -25.60 -12.47
C TYR A 512 0.34 -26.12 -11.84
N GLN A 513 0.47 -26.07 -10.51
CA GLN A 513 1.63 -26.56 -9.77
C GLN A 513 1.83 -28.06 -9.94
N GLU A 514 0.74 -28.83 -9.97
CA GLU A 514 0.75 -30.27 -10.24
C GLU A 514 0.94 -30.65 -11.73
N GLY A 515 1.21 -29.67 -12.59
CA GLY A 515 1.44 -29.90 -14.03
C GLY A 515 0.17 -30.27 -14.82
N MET A 516 -1.00 -30.19 -14.21
CA MET A 516 -2.31 -30.47 -14.83
C MET A 516 -2.81 -29.26 -15.63
N TYR A 517 -1.99 -28.79 -16.57
CA TYR A 517 -2.22 -27.53 -17.28
C TYR A 517 -3.55 -27.44 -18.04
N ARG A 518 -4.11 -28.58 -18.47
CA ARG A 518 -5.43 -28.60 -19.13
C ARG A 518 -6.53 -28.17 -18.16
N LYS A 519 -6.56 -28.78 -16.96
CA LYS A 519 -7.51 -28.45 -15.89
C LYS A 519 -7.28 -27.03 -15.37
N ALA A 520 -6.03 -26.64 -15.13
CA ALA A 520 -5.69 -25.29 -14.70
C ALA A 520 -6.23 -24.22 -15.66
N ARG A 521 -6.02 -24.42 -16.97
CA ARG A 521 -6.51 -23.52 -18.02
C ARG A 521 -8.03 -23.39 -18.02
N GLU A 522 -8.75 -24.48 -17.79
CA GLU A 522 -10.21 -24.50 -17.72
C GLU A 522 -10.70 -23.68 -16.52
N ILE A 523 -10.12 -23.90 -15.34
CA ILE A 523 -10.46 -23.14 -14.14
C ILE A 523 -10.15 -21.64 -14.29
N TYR A 524 -9.01 -21.28 -14.88
CA TYR A 524 -8.70 -19.86 -15.12
C TYR A 524 -9.66 -19.21 -16.13
N ARG A 525 -10.19 -19.96 -17.11
CA ARG A 525 -11.23 -19.45 -18.01
C ARG A 525 -12.54 -19.22 -17.27
N GLN A 526 -12.94 -20.16 -16.43
CA GLN A 526 -14.10 -19.99 -15.55
C GLN A 526 -13.94 -18.75 -14.66
N ALA A 527 -12.78 -18.56 -14.04
CA ALA A 527 -12.49 -17.36 -13.25
C ALA A 527 -12.55 -16.07 -14.09
N LEU A 528 -12.09 -16.10 -15.35
CA LEU A 528 -12.12 -14.95 -16.26
C LEU A 528 -13.56 -14.60 -16.68
N GLU A 529 -14.40 -15.58 -16.92
CA GLU A 529 -15.82 -15.39 -17.21
C GLU A 529 -16.56 -14.76 -16.02
N MET A 530 -16.24 -15.19 -14.79
CA MET A 530 -16.84 -14.64 -13.57
C MET A 530 -16.34 -13.24 -13.22
N ALA A 531 -15.09 -12.90 -13.53
CA ALA A 531 -14.50 -11.59 -13.27
C ALA A 531 -14.83 -10.53 -14.36
N GLY A 532 -15.37 -10.96 -15.51
CA GLY A 532 -15.54 -10.13 -16.70
C GLY A 532 -14.31 -10.17 -17.63
N THR A 533 -14.54 -9.91 -18.92
CA THR A 533 -13.65 -10.20 -20.07
C THR A 533 -12.30 -9.47 -20.10
N SER A 534 -11.89 -8.74 -19.05
CA SER A 534 -10.73 -7.82 -19.07
C SER A 534 -9.65 -8.10 -18.03
N SER A 535 -9.57 -9.30 -17.43
CA SER A 535 -8.50 -9.63 -16.48
C SER A 535 -7.20 -10.08 -17.15
N ARG A 536 -6.29 -9.13 -17.37
CA ARG A 536 -4.94 -9.38 -17.95
C ARG A 536 -4.15 -10.47 -17.20
N THR A 537 -4.32 -10.59 -15.89
CA THR A 537 -3.64 -11.59 -15.06
C THR A 537 -4.12 -13.00 -15.38
N LEU A 538 -5.44 -13.21 -15.44
CA LEU A 538 -6.04 -14.50 -15.78
C LEU A 538 -5.72 -14.91 -17.22
N GLU A 539 -5.77 -13.97 -18.16
CA GLU A 539 -5.33 -14.23 -19.53
C GLU A 539 -3.85 -14.66 -19.60
N SER A 540 -2.98 -14.05 -18.80
CA SER A 540 -1.57 -14.44 -18.71
C SER A 540 -1.42 -15.87 -18.20
N GLN A 541 -2.17 -16.25 -17.16
CA GLN A 541 -2.20 -17.61 -16.63
C GLN A 541 -2.71 -18.62 -17.67
N ILE A 542 -3.78 -18.28 -18.43
CA ILE A 542 -4.31 -19.10 -19.53
C ILE A 542 -3.27 -19.30 -20.65
N ARG A 543 -2.57 -18.22 -21.05
CA ARG A 543 -1.48 -18.27 -22.04
C ARG A 543 -0.33 -19.14 -21.53
N ARG A 544 0.04 -19.00 -20.26
CA ARG A 544 1.08 -19.83 -19.61
C ARG A 544 0.73 -21.32 -19.65
N CYS A 545 -0.51 -21.69 -19.29
CA CYS A 545 -0.98 -23.07 -19.40
C CYS A 545 -0.91 -23.61 -20.83
N SER A 546 -1.35 -22.82 -21.81
CA SER A 546 -1.35 -23.22 -23.22
C SER A 546 0.07 -23.48 -23.76
N ARG A 547 1.05 -22.67 -23.35
CA ARG A 547 2.46 -22.90 -23.69
C ARG A 547 3.00 -24.21 -23.10
N ASN A 548 2.66 -24.52 -21.85
CA ASN A 548 3.11 -25.76 -21.22
C ASN A 548 2.44 -27.00 -21.83
N LEU A 549 1.16 -26.92 -22.21
CA LEU A 549 0.49 -27.99 -22.96
C LEU A 549 1.18 -28.27 -24.29
N LEU A 550 1.51 -27.21 -25.05
CA LEU A 550 2.25 -27.36 -26.30
C LEU A 550 3.62 -28.04 -26.07
N ARG A 551 4.34 -27.65 -25.01
CA ARG A 551 5.61 -28.30 -24.63
C ARG A 551 5.43 -29.78 -24.31
N GLN A 552 4.39 -30.17 -23.58
CA GLN A 552 4.08 -31.57 -23.29
C GLN A 552 3.79 -32.35 -24.59
N HIS A 553 3.00 -31.79 -25.51
CA HIS A 553 2.73 -32.41 -26.80
C HIS A 553 3.99 -32.57 -27.67
N LEU A 554 4.83 -31.55 -27.74
CA LEU A 554 6.10 -31.60 -28.45
C LEU A 554 7.05 -32.65 -27.85
N ALA A 555 7.12 -32.75 -26.52
CA ALA A 555 7.92 -33.76 -25.83
C ALA A 555 7.44 -35.19 -26.14
N ILE A 556 6.13 -35.43 -26.09
CA ILE A 556 5.55 -36.74 -26.45
C ILE A 556 5.84 -37.08 -27.92
N ALA A 557 5.64 -36.12 -28.84
CA ALA A 557 5.95 -36.31 -30.26
C ALA A 557 7.44 -36.64 -30.48
N ALA A 558 8.34 -35.94 -29.79
CA ALA A 558 9.77 -36.22 -29.85
C ALA A 558 10.12 -37.63 -29.34
N VAL A 559 9.52 -38.08 -28.23
CA VAL A 559 9.70 -39.44 -27.72
C VAL A 559 9.20 -40.48 -28.72
N ILE A 560 8.03 -40.27 -29.33
CA ILE A 560 7.49 -41.17 -30.36
C ILE A 560 8.42 -41.25 -31.58
N ILE A 561 8.94 -40.10 -32.03
CA ILE A 561 9.91 -40.05 -33.14
C ILE A 561 11.19 -40.81 -32.78
N LEU A 562 11.75 -40.59 -31.58
CA LEU A 562 12.94 -41.30 -31.11
C LEU A 562 12.72 -42.81 -31.00
N LEU A 563 11.58 -43.25 -30.47
CA LEU A 563 11.21 -44.66 -30.42
C LEU A 563 11.08 -45.24 -31.84
N GLY A 564 10.45 -44.52 -32.77
CA GLY A 564 10.36 -44.92 -34.17
C GLY A 564 11.71 -45.05 -34.86
N LEU A 565 12.62 -44.08 -34.66
CA LEU A 565 13.98 -44.10 -35.19
C LEU A 565 14.79 -45.27 -34.60
N SER A 566 14.66 -45.53 -33.29
CA SER A 566 15.36 -46.63 -32.63
C SER A 566 14.86 -48.00 -33.11
N ALA A 567 13.55 -48.18 -33.27
CA ALA A 567 12.97 -49.39 -33.83
C ALA A 567 13.42 -49.60 -35.28
N GLY A 568 13.41 -48.54 -36.09
CA GLY A 568 13.92 -48.55 -37.46
C GLY A 568 15.38 -49.04 -37.53
N ALA A 569 16.24 -48.53 -36.64
CA ALA A 569 17.65 -48.94 -36.56
C ALA A 569 17.85 -50.43 -36.22
N VAL A 570 16.95 -51.03 -35.44
CA VAL A 570 16.97 -52.48 -35.11
C VAL A 570 16.58 -53.34 -36.32
N PHE A 571 15.65 -52.86 -37.16
CA PHE A 571 15.15 -53.64 -38.31
C PHE A 571 15.92 -53.39 -39.62
N THR A 572 16.73 -52.34 -39.69
CA THR A 572 17.66 -52.14 -40.81
C THR A 572 18.91 -52.98 -40.63
N LYS A 573 19.20 -53.89 -41.57
CA LYS A 573 20.49 -54.61 -41.60
C LYS A 573 21.63 -53.58 -41.65
N PRO A 574 22.70 -53.72 -40.85
CA PRO A 574 23.84 -52.83 -40.94
C PRO A 574 24.41 -52.92 -42.36
N VAL A 575 24.37 -51.79 -43.08
CA VAL A 575 25.08 -51.67 -44.35
C VAL A 575 26.55 -51.51 -43.98
N GLY A 576 27.31 -52.62 -44.06
CA GLY A 576 28.75 -52.57 -43.87
C GLY A 576 29.36 -51.61 -44.89
N PHE A 577 30.14 -50.64 -44.43
CA PHE A 577 31.01 -49.90 -45.33
C PHE A 577 31.94 -50.92 -46.01
N PRO A 578 32.07 -50.92 -47.34
CA PRO A 578 33.08 -51.75 -47.99
C PRO A 578 34.43 -51.26 -47.49
N ILE A 579 35.07 -52.07 -46.63
CA ILE A 579 36.48 -51.91 -46.31
C ILE A 579 37.19 -52.26 -47.62
N GLN A 580 37.50 -51.25 -48.44
CA GLN A 580 38.53 -51.40 -49.45
C GLN A 580 39.82 -51.70 -48.68
N MET A 581 40.21 -52.98 -48.68
CA MET A 581 41.56 -53.35 -48.29
C MET A 581 42.51 -52.63 -49.25
N VAL A 582 43.17 -51.58 -48.74
CA VAL A 582 44.41 -51.08 -49.33
C VAL A 582 45.39 -52.25 -49.23
N LYS A 583 45.77 -52.79 -50.39
CA LYS A 583 46.83 -53.78 -50.54
C LYS A 583 48.19 -53.17 -50.23
#